data_AF-A0A352NBS4-F1
#
_entry.id   AF-A0A352NBS4-F1
#
_cell.length_a   1.000
_cell.length_b   1.000
_cell.length_c   1.000
_cell.angle_alpha   90.00
_cell.angle_beta   90.00
_cell.angle_gamma   90.00
#
_symmetry.space_group_name_H-M   'P 1'
#
loop_
_entity.id
_entity.type
_entity.pdbx_description
1 polymer ?
#
loop_
_entity_poly.entity_id
_entity_poly.type
_entity_poly.pdbx_seq_one_letter_code
_entity_poly.pdbx_strand_id
1 'polypeptide(L)' 'MINKKAIPDLELSLCSKCASVYYNDKSYFIERADYTQTIFEECMMCKNPHGLDFNIWVKSTLQSKKTHHCGGDRK' A
#
# COMPACT_ATOMS: atom_id res chain seq x y z
N MET A 1 15.68 0.04 22.34
CA MET A 1 14.49 0.61 21.67
C MET A 1 14.27 -0.18 20.40
N ILE A 2 13.26 -1.04 20.35
CA ILE A 2 12.96 -1.82 19.14
C ILE A 2 12.25 -0.85 18.19
N ASN A 3 12.96 -0.33 17.20
CA ASN A 3 12.37 0.40 16.08
C ASN A 3 11.50 -0.60 15.32
N LYS A 4 10.22 -0.73 15.70
CA LYS A 4 9.24 -1.52 14.96
C LYS A 4 8.99 -0.79 13.65
N LYS A 5 9.80 -1.09 12.63
CA LYS A 5 9.54 -0.68 11.25
C LYS A 5 8.14 -1.16 10.92
N ALA A 6 7.25 -0.27 10.49
CA ALA A 6 5.88 -0.63 10.18
C ALA A 6 5.88 -1.75 9.13
N ILE A 7 5.19 -2.86 9.41
CA ILE A 7 5.06 -3.97 8.46
C ILE A 7 4.19 -3.47 7.31
N PRO A 8 4.60 -3.66 6.03
CA PRO A 8 3.75 -3.32 4.88
C PRO A 8 2.46 -4.13 4.88
N ASP A 9 1.38 -3.50 4.41
CA ASP A 9 0.12 -4.22 4.18
C ASP A 9 0.25 -5.16 2.97
N LEU A 10 1.10 -4.78 2.00
CA LEU A 10 1.38 -5.56 0.81
C LEU A 10 2.80 -5.33 0.31
N GLU A 11 3.44 -6.41 -0.16
CA GLU A 11 4.71 -6.38 -0.89
C GLU A 11 4.46 -6.92 -2.30
N LEU A 12 4.81 -6.15 -3.34
CA LEU A 12 4.61 -6.53 -4.74
C LEU A 12 5.84 -6.24 -5.59
N SER A 13 6.14 -7.14 -6.53
CA SER A 13 7.06 -6.86 -7.63
C SER A 13 6.33 -6.12 -8.75
N LEU A 14 6.68 -4.86 -8.99
CA LEU A 14 6.02 -3.98 -9.96
C LEU A 14 7.04 -3.32 -10.90
N CYS A 15 6.68 -3.13 -12.16
CA CYS A 15 7.41 -2.20 -13.03
C CYS A 15 7.03 -0.75 -12.71
N SER A 16 7.84 0.21 -13.15
CA SER A 16 7.62 1.65 -12.90
C SER A 16 6.21 2.13 -13.30
N LYS A 17 5.69 1.63 -14.43
CA LYS A 17 4.34 1.96 -14.90
C LYS A 17 3.26 1.46 -13.95
N CYS A 18 3.36 0.23 -13.45
CA CYS A 18 2.38 -0.34 -12.53
C CYS A 18 2.49 0.26 -11.12
N ALA A 19 3.72 0.56 -10.67
CA ALA A 19 3.95 1.27 -9.41
C ALA A 19 3.36 2.68 -9.42
N SER A 20 3.30 3.36 -10.58
CA SER A 20 2.74 4.71 -10.71
C SER A 20 1.31 4.86 -10.21
N VAL A 21 0.50 3.79 -10.25
CA VAL A 21 -0.89 3.80 -9.74
C VAL A 21 -0.91 4.14 -8.25
N TYR A 22 0.00 3.54 -7.47
CA TYR A 22 0.11 3.76 -6.03
C TYR A 22 0.78 5.11 -5.71
N TYR A 23 1.71 5.58 -6.54
CA TYR A 23 2.28 6.93 -6.37
C TYR A 23 1.24 8.03 -6.60
N ASN A 24 0.30 7.80 -7.52
CA ASN A 24 -0.72 8.77 -7.90
C ASN A 24 -1.96 8.73 -6.98
N ASP A 25 -2.20 7.61 -6.29
CA ASP A 25 -3.33 7.47 -5.37
C ASP A 25 -2.92 7.82 -3.92
N LYS A 26 -3.53 8.89 -3.39
CA LYS A 26 -3.28 9.38 -2.04
C LYS A 26 -3.69 8.40 -0.94
N SER A 27 -4.52 7.41 -1.27
CA SER A 27 -4.98 6.36 -0.34
C SER A 27 -3.88 5.38 0.04
N TYR A 28 -2.77 5.37 -0.69
CA TYR A 28 -1.64 4.47 -0.42
C TYR A 28 -0.36 5.25 -0.13
N PHE A 29 0.54 4.62 0.61
CA PHE A 29 1.95 4.96 0.66
C PHE A 29 2.71 3.82 -0.01
N ILE A 30 3.68 4.14 -0.86
CA ILE A 30 4.48 3.17 -1.59
C ILE A 30 5.96 3.56 -1.52
N GLU A 31 6.83 2.60 -1.26
CA GLU A 31 8.28 2.78 -1.30
C GLU A 31 8.97 1.53 -1.85
N ARG A 32 10.23 1.66 -2.27
CA ARG A 32 11.06 0.52 -2.65
C ARG A 32 11.36 -0.33 -1.42
N ALA A 33 11.10 -1.64 -1.51
CA ALA A 33 11.45 -2.59 -0.45
C ALA A 33 12.98 -2.73 -0.33
N ASP A 34 13.68 -2.79 -1.48
CA ASP A 34 15.13 -2.77 -1.58
C ASP A 34 15.61 -1.77 -2.65
N TYR A 35 16.32 -0.72 -2.20
CA TYR A 35 16.93 0.29 -3.09
C TYR A 35 18.19 -0.22 -3.80
N THR A 36 18.78 -1.31 -3.30
CA THR A 36 20.00 -1.94 -3.83
C THR A 36 19.73 -3.14 -4.72
N GLN A 37 18.45 -3.46 -4.97
CA GLN A 37 18.04 -4.56 -5.83
C GLN A 37 18.69 -4.46 -7.22
N THR A 38 19.48 -5.48 -7.57
CA THR A 38 20.15 -5.62 -8.87
C THR A 38 19.48 -6.66 -9.77
N ILE A 39 18.69 -7.56 -9.17
CA ILE A 39 17.95 -8.60 -9.88
C ILE A 39 16.52 -8.10 -10.07
N PHE A 40 16.10 -7.97 -11.32
CA PHE A 40 14.72 -7.63 -11.65
C PHE A 40 13.87 -8.89 -11.71
N GLU A 41 12.68 -8.80 -11.15
CA GLU A 41 11.68 -9.86 -11.24
C GLU A 41 10.61 -9.52 -12.28
N GLU A 42 9.70 -10.44 -12.53
CA GLU A 42 8.55 -10.18 -13.38
C GLU A 42 7.49 -9.36 -12.63
N CYS A 43 7.09 -8.23 -13.22
CA CYS A 43 5.98 -7.42 -12.71
C CYS A 43 4.70 -8.27 -12.59
N MET A 44 4.16 -8.37 -11.38
CA MET A 44 2.99 -9.19 -11.08
C MET A 44 1.73 -8.72 -11.82
N MET A 45 1.68 -7.45 -12.23
CA MET A 45 0.50 -6.84 -12.87
C MET A 45 0.51 -6.95 -14.39
N CYS A 46 1.66 -6.80 -15.04
CA CYS A 46 1.76 -6.69 -16.50
C CYS A 46 2.80 -7.59 -17.15
N LYS A 47 3.47 -8.46 -16.37
CA LYS A 47 4.44 -9.43 -16.87
C LYS A 47 5.68 -8.82 -17.52
N ASN A 48 5.95 -7.54 -17.25
CA ASN A 48 7.18 -6.88 -17.66
C ASN A 48 8.38 -7.43 -16.83
N PRO A 49 9.51 -7.80 -17.45
CA PRO A 49 10.64 -8.41 -16.75
C PRO A 49 11.48 -7.43 -15.90
N HIS A 50 11.11 -6.14 -15.85
CA HIS A 50 11.77 -5.09 -15.07
C HIS A 50 10.95 -4.73 -13.83
N GLY A 51 10.49 -5.74 -13.09
CA GLY A 51 9.83 -5.61 -11.79
C GLY A 51 10.84 -5.36 -10.68
N LEU A 52 10.46 -4.50 -9.74
CA LEU A 52 11.18 -4.17 -8.52
C LEU A 52 10.24 -4.35 -7.34
N ASP A 53 10.80 -4.62 -6.17
CA ASP A 53 9.99 -4.88 -5.00
C ASP A 53 9.57 -3.57 -4.33
N PHE A 54 8.27 -3.46 -4.08
CA PHE A 54 7.65 -2.31 -3.44
C PHE A 54 6.86 -2.73 -2.22
N ASN A 55 7.06 -1.98 -1.14
CA ASN A 55 6.22 -2.03 0.05
C ASN A 55 5.09 -1.02 -0.07
N ILE A 56 3.87 -1.46 0.21
CA ILE A 56 2.66 -0.66 0.07
C ILE A 56 1.90 -0.70 1.40
N TRP A 57 1.47 0.48 1.86
CA TRP A 57 0.62 0.66 3.03
C TRP A 57 -0.64 1.41 2.64
N VAL A 58 -1.78 0.99 3.19
CA VAL A 58 -3.03 1.73 3.10
C VAL A 58 -2.97 2.88 4.09
N LYS A 59 -3.09 4.12 3.60
CA LYS A 59 -3.29 5.26 4.48
C LYS A 59 -4.71 5.14 5.03
N SER A 60 -4.84 4.67 6.27
CA SER A 60 -6.13 4.64 6.95
C SER A 60 -6.68 6.06 7.10
N THR A 61 -7.49 6.52 6.15
CA THR A 61 -8.37 7.68 6.28
C THR A 61 -9.58 7.30 7.12
N LEU A 62 -9.34 6.75 8.32
CA LEU A 62 -10.35 6.67 9.37
C LEU A 62 -10.69 8.11 9.81
N GLN A 63 -11.44 8.83 8.98
CA GLN A 63 -12.60 9.48 9.54
C GLN A 63 -13.42 8.32 10.08
N SER A 64 -13.31 8.06 11.38
CA SER A 64 -14.32 7.32 12.11
C SER A 64 -15.65 7.92 11.68
N LYS A 65 -16.35 7.24 10.75
CA LYS A 65 -17.76 7.51 10.53
C LYS A 65 -18.35 7.27 11.90
N LYS A 66 -18.65 8.35 12.62
CA LYS A 66 -19.43 8.30 13.86
C LYS A 66 -20.58 7.36 13.52
N THR A 67 -20.57 6.17 14.10
CA THR A 67 -21.72 5.28 14.07
C THR A 67 -22.86 6.14 14.58
N HIS A 68 -23.79 6.51 13.70
CA HIS A 68 -25.00 7.17 14.14
C HIS A 68 -25.67 6.18 15.10
N HIS A 69 -25.78 6.54 16.37
CA HIS A 69 -26.68 5.84 17.27
C HIS A 69 -28.08 6.27 16.85
N CYS A 70 -28.79 5.41 16.13
CA CYS A 70 -30.25 5.52 16.03
C CYS A 70 -30.84 5.06 17.37
N GLY A 71 -30.86 5.99 18.34
CA GLY A 71 -31.71 5.88 19.52
C GLY A 71 -33.16 5.95 19.06
N GLY A 72 -33.82 4.81 19.00
CA GLY A 72 -35.25 4.71 18.79
C GLY A 72 -35.94 4.45 20.12
N ASP A 73 -36.17 5.50 20.91
CA ASP A 73 -37.20 5.46 21.94
C ASP A 73 -38.56 5.43 21.24
N ARG A 74 -39.24 4.28 21.31
CA ARG A 74 -40.70 4.23 21.12
C ARG A 74 -41.34 3.82 22.44
N LYS A 75 -42.11 4.79 22.94
CA LYS A 75 -43.15 4.78 23.98
C LYS A 75 -43.62 3.42 24.48
#